data_AF-A0A349EA17-F1
#
_entry.id   AF-A0A349EA17-F1
#
_cell.length_a   1.000
_cell.length_b   1.000
_cell.length_c   1.000
_cell.angle_alpha   90.00
_cell.angle_beta   90.00
_cell.angle_gamma   90.00
#
_symmetry.space_group_name_H-M   'P 1'
#
loop_
_entity.id
_entity.type
_entity.pdbx_description
1 polymer ?
#
loop_
_entity_poly.entity_id
_entity_poly.type
_entity_poly.pdbx_seq_one_letter_code
_entity_poly.pdbx_strand_id
1 'polypeptide(L)'
;MKHAVWITLLVALVVVNVAAELAFYFSGVYIGMLFRIALVMGITVIASVFVGAMLLIGTLEEEKPLSGHVSDTLGADKKSD
;
A
#
# COMPACT_ATOMS: atom_id res chain seq x y z
N MET A 1 1.19 -8.00 6.98
CA MET A 1 -0.15 -7.47 6.64
C MET A 1 -0.91 -6.92 7.83
N LYS A 2 -1.19 -7.72 8.88
CA LYS A 2 -2.09 -7.34 9.98
C LYS A 2 -1.75 -6.02 10.68
N HIS A 3 -0.49 -5.60 10.66
CA HIS A 3 -0.03 -4.40 11.35
C HIS A 3 0.50 -3.30 10.43
N ALA A 4 0.58 -3.50 9.10
CA ALA A 4 1.21 -2.50 8.22
C ALA A 4 0.47 -1.16 8.28
N VAL A 5 -0.86 -1.18 8.13
CA VAL A 5 -1.71 0.02 8.22
C VAL A 5 -1.64 0.65 9.62
N TRP A 6 -1.57 -0.16 10.67
CA TRP A 6 -1.46 0.31 12.04
C TRP A 6 -0.10 0.96 12.35
N ILE A 7 0.98 0.38 11.84
CA ILE A 7 2.32 0.95 11.93
C ILE A 7 2.36 2.27 11.18
N THR A 8 1.81 2.34 9.96
CA THR A 8 1.76 3.60 9.20
C THR A 8 0.94 4.66 9.91
N LEU A 9 -0.16 4.29 10.57
CA LEU A 9 -0.98 5.22 11.35
C LEU A 9 -0.19 5.78 12.55
N LEU A 10 0.50 4.93 13.30
CA LEU A 10 1.35 5.37 14.42
C LEU A 10 2.49 6.28 13.96
N VAL A 11 3.18 5.90 12.88
CA VAL A 11 4.27 6.69 12.30
C VAL A 11 3.73 8.04 11.81
N ALA A 12 2.61 8.06 11.09
CA ALA A 12 1.99 9.28 10.61
C ALA A 12 1.58 10.21 11.77
N LEU A 13 1.05 9.65 12.86
CA LEU A 13 0.69 10.42 14.05
C LEU A 13 1.89 11.14 14.65
N VAL A 14 3.03 10.46 14.78
CA VAL A 14 4.27 11.05 15.28
C VAL A 14 4.80 12.10 14.30
N VAL A 15 4.96 11.73 13.03
CA VAL A 15 5.58 12.59 12.01
C VAL A 15 4.79 13.88 11.80
N VAL A 16 3.45 13.81 11.70
CA VAL A 16 2.61 14.99 11.48
C VAL A 16 2.66 15.94 12.67
N ASN A 17 2.68 15.42 13.90
CA ASN A 17 2.76 16.27 15.08
C ASN A 17 4.13 16.91 15.23
N VAL A 18 5.21 16.16 15.00
CA VAL A 18 6.57 16.72 15.00
C VAL A 18 6.71 17.78 13.91
N ALA A 19 6.25 17.52 12.69
CA ALA A 19 6.29 18.49 11.61
C ALA A 19 5.49 19.76 11.92
N ALA A 20 4.32 19.62 12.56
CA ALA A 20 3.52 20.76 12.96
C ALA A 20 4.16 21.57 14.09
N GLU A 21 4.85 20.91 15.03
CA GLU A 21 5.63 21.57 16.07
C GLU A 21 6.81 22.35 15.47
N LEU A 22 7.54 21.73 14.53
CA LEU A 22 8.64 22.39 13.82
C LEU A 22 8.14 23.58 13.00
N ALA A 23 7.00 23.45 12.32
CA ALA A 23 6.39 24.54 11.58
C ALA A 23 6.05 25.71 12.52
N PHE A 24 5.47 25.44 13.68
CA PHE A 24 5.19 26.46 14.67
C PHE A 24 6.48 27.12 15.20
N TYR A 25 7.50 26.32 15.52
CA TYR A 25 8.77 26.83 16.06
C TYR A 25 9.52 27.75 15.08
N PHE A 26 9.62 27.37 13.80
CA PHE A 26 10.42 28.13 12.83
C PHE A 26 9.66 29.24 12.10
N SER A 27 8.34 29.10 11.94
CA SER A 27 7.54 30.03 11.12
C SER A 27 6.41 30.73 11.88
N GLY A 28 6.14 30.34 13.13
CA GLY A 28 5.01 30.84 13.91
C GLY A 28 3.64 30.37 13.40
N VAL A 29 3.59 29.52 12.37
CA VAL A 29 2.34 29.03 11.78
C VAL A 29 1.71 27.98 12.68
N TYR A 30 0.52 28.28 13.19
CA TYR A 30 -0.27 27.33 13.96
C TYR A 30 -1.08 26.41 13.04
N ILE A 31 -0.70 25.14 13.03
CA ILE A 31 -1.48 24.09 12.35
C ILE A 31 -2.51 23.54 13.32
N GLY A 32 -3.80 23.80 13.04
CA GLY A 32 -4.91 23.36 13.85
C GLY A 32 -5.08 21.84 13.91
N MET A 33 -5.64 21.34 15.02
CA MET A 33 -5.74 19.91 15.31
C MET A 33 -6.55 19.12 14.27
N LEU A 34 -7.67 19.66 13.77
CA LEU A 34 -8.48 18.99 12.73
C LEU A 34 -7.69 18.77 11.44
N PHE A 35 -6.86 19.74 11.05
CA PHE A 35 -6.02 19.61 9.86
C PHE A 35 -4.92 18.55 10.06
N ARG A 36 -4.32 18.49 11.26
CA ARG A 36 -3.35 17.43 11.60
C ARG A 36 -3.99 16.04 11.51
N ILE A 37 -5.19 15.87 12.05
CA ILE A 37 -5.93 14.60 11.96
C ILE A 37 -6.23 14.26 10.49
N ALA A 38 -6.69 15.23 9.70
CA ALA A 38 -6.96 15.03 8.28
C ALA A 38 -5.70 14.58 7.52
N LEU A 39 -4.53 15.17 7.81
CA LEU A 39 -3.26 14.74 7.24
C LEU A 39 -2.89 13.30 7.62
N VAL A 40 -3.00 12.94 8.90
CA VAL A 40 -2.72 11.57 9.38
C VAL A 40 -3.63 10.56 8.69
N MET A 41 -4.92 10.85 8.60
CA MET A 41 -5.90 9.99 7.93
C MET A 41 -5.60 9.89 6.43
N GLY A 42 -5.29 11.00 5.77
CA GLY A 42 -4.93 11.02 4.35
C GLY A 42 -3.70 10.16 4.04
N ILE A 43 -2.62 10.30 4.82
CA ILE A 43 -1.41 9.49 4.69
C ILE A 43 -1.74 8.00 4.88
N THR A 44 -2.54 7.68 5.90
CA THR A 44 -2.92 6.29 6.20
C THR A 44 -3.74 5.67 5.07
N VAL A 45 -4.68 6.40 4.49
CA VAL A 45 -5.48 5.94 3.35
C VAL A 45 -4.60 5.70 2.13
N ILE A 46 -3.74 6.67 1.77
CA ILE A 46 -2.80 6.51 0.65
C ILE A 46 -1.93 5.26 0.85
N ALA A 47 -1.35 5.10 2.03
CA ALA A 47 -0.53 3.93 2.36
C ALA A 47 -1.32 2.62 2.24
N SER A 48 -2.58 2.59 2.69
CA SER A 48 -3.44 1.40 2.57
C SER A 48 -3.69 0.98 1.12
N VAL A 49 -3.85 1.95 0.20
CA VAL A 49 -4.05 1.68 -1.23
C VAL A 49 -2.78 1.06 -1.83
N PHE A 50 -1.61 1.65 -1.57
CA PHE A 50 -0.35 1.11 -2.09
C PHE A 50 -0.03 -0.28 -1.51
N VAL A 51 -0.24 -0.47 -0.21
CA VAL A 51 -0.07 -1.78 0.42
C VAL A 51 -1.05 -2.78 -0.18
N GLY A 52 -2.32 -2.41 -0.36
CA GLY A 52 -3.32 -3.26 -1.02
C GLY A 52 -2.91 -3.67 -2.44
N ALA A 53 -2.40 -2.73 -3.23
CA ALA A 53 -1.93 -3.01 -4.58
C ALA A 53 -0.72 -3.97 -4.60
N MET A 54 0.26 -3.76 -3.72
CA MET A 54 1.42 -4.65 -3.59
C MET A 54 1.01 -6.07 -3.22
N LEU A 55 -0.03 -6.24 -2.40
CA LEU A 55 -0.54 -7.56 -2.04
C LEU A 55 -1.16 -8.27 -3.24
N LEU A 56 -1.98 -7.57 -4.02
CA LEU A 56 -2.56 -8.14 -5.23
C LEU A 56 -1.47 -8.60 -6.21
N ILE A 57 -0.43 -7.78 -6.39
CA ILE A 57 0.73 -8.15 -7.23
C ILE A 57 1.41 -9.41 -6.68
N GLY A 58 1.69 -9.45 -5.38
CA GLY A 58 2.32 -10.63 -4.76
C GLY A 58 1.49 -11.90 -4.93
N THR A 59 0.16 -11.81 -4.80
CA THR A 59 -0.72 -12.97 -5.05
C THR A 59 -0.73 -13.39 -6.51
N LEU A 60 -0.63 -12.45 -7.46
CA LEU A 60 -0.57 -12.74 -8.88
C LEU A 60 0.75 -13.41 -9.29
N GLU A 61 1.85 -13.08 -8.63
CA GLU A 61 3.15 -13.76 -8.84
C GLU A 61 3.13 -15.20 -8.30
N GLU A 62 2.33 -15.48 -7.28
CA GLU A 62 2.22 -16.81 -6.68
C GLU A 62 1.28 -17.74 -7.46
N GLU A 63 0.39 -17.18 -8.31
CA GLU A 63 -0.50 -17.97 -9.15
C GLU A 63 0.23 -18.60 -10.36
N LYS A 64 0.01 -19.91 -10.55
CA LYS A 64 0.49 -20.64 -11.73
C LYS A 64 -0.33 -20.20 -12.95
N PRO A 65 0.29 -19.83 -14.09
CA PRO A 65 -0.44 -19.36 -15.26
C PRO A 65 -1.43 -20.42 -15.76
N LEU A 66 -2.71 -20.04 -15.87
CA LEU A 66 -3.78 -20.89 -16.39
C LEU A 66 -3.62 -21.20 -17.88
N SER A 67 -2.87 -20.36 -18.61
CA SER A 67 -2.35 -20.73 -19.92
C SER A 67 -1.18 -21.68 -19.68
N GLY A 68 -1.45 -22.97 -19.59
CA GLY A 68 -0.41 -23.98 -19.71
C GLY A 68 0.46 -23.70 -20.95
N HIS A 69 1.67 -24.26 -20.98
CA HIS A 69 2.45 -24.29 -22.22
C HIS A 69 1.57 -24.83 -23.36
N VAL A 70 1.82 -24.44 -24.61
CA VAL A 70 1.03 -24.91 -25.77
C VAL A 70 0.86 -26.44 -25.79
N SER A 71 1.79 -27.17 -25.18
CA SER A 71 1.72 -28.62 -24.93
C SER A 71 0.54 -29.10 -24.06
N ASP A 72 0.04 -28.29 -23.12
CA ASP A 72 -1.11 -28.60 -22.24
C ASP A 72 -2.45 -28.15 -22.83
N THR A 73 -2.46 -27.16 -23.74
CA THR A 73 -3.69 -26.66 -24.36
C THR A 73 -4.13 -27.41 -25.61
N LEU A 74 -3.28 -28.30 -26.16
CA LEU A 74 -3.58 -29.05 -27.39
C LEU A 74 -4.49 -30.27 -27.18
N GLY A 75 -4.83 -30.63 -25.94
CA GLY A 75 -5.74 -31.76 -25.67
C GLY A 75 -5.35 -33.03 -26.45
N ALA A 76 -6.33 -33.82 -26.88
CA ALA A 76 -6.13 -35.08 -27.59
C ALA A 76 -5.47 -34.97 -28.99
N ASP A 77 -5.09 -33.77 -29.44
CA ASP A 77 -4.55 -33.52 -30.79
C ASP A 77 -3.01 -33.45 -30.84
N LYS A 78 -2.33 -34.00 -29.82
CA LYS A 78 -0.87 -34.18 -29.85
C LYS A 78 -0.51 -35.30 -30.84
N LYS A 79 -0.32 -34.97 -32.11
CA LYS A 79 0.28 -35.89 -33.09
C LYS A 79 1.75 -36.11 -32.74
N SER A 80 2.09 -37.35 -32.37
CA SER A 80 3.47 -37.78 -32.19
C SER A 80 4.03 -38.13 -33.57
N ASP A 81 4.77 -37.20 -34.16
CA ASP A 81 5.80 -37.53 -35.16
C ASP A 81 7.14 -37.77 -34.44
#